data_AF-A0A7W1N362-F1
#
_entry.id   AF-A0A7W1N362-F1
#
_cell.length_a   1.000
_cell.length_b   1.000
_cell.length_c   1.000
_cell.angle_alpha   90.00
_cell.angle_beta   90.00
_cell.angle_gamma   90.00
#
_symmetry.space_group_name_H-M   'P 1'
#
loop_
_entity.id
_entity.type
_entity.pdbx_description
1 polymer ?
#
loop_
_entity_poly.entity_id
_entity_poly.type
_entity_poly.pdbx_seq_one_letter_code
_entity_poly.pdbx_strand_id
1 'polypeptide(L)'
;MRPELRAALGFIEQLTLRPDELSSADVDEVLSAGVSRQALRDAAAVCSLFCMIVRLADSFGWDVPTWERLQARAPAMLEGGYVLGAIRQR
;
A
#
# COMPACT_ATOMS: atom_id res chain seq x y z
N MET A 1 -8.56 1.46 18.93
CA MET A 1 -7.48 1.17 17.96
C MET A 1 -6.17 1.12 18.73
N ARG A 2 -5.27 0.17 18.43
CA ARG A 2 -3.97 0.07 19.12
C ARG A 2 -3.10 1.32 18.86
N PRO A 3 -2.32 1.82 19.84
CA PRO A 3 -1.51 3.02 19.67
C PRO A 3 -0.52 2.92 18.51
N GLU A 4 0.13 1.76 18.34
CA GLU A 4 1.10 1.49 17.28
C GLU A 4 0.46 1.63 15.90
N LEU A 5 -0.75 1.08 15.74
CA LEU A 5 -1.50 1.16 14.49
C LEU A 5 -1.90 2.60 14.18
N ARG A 6 -2.26 3.40 15.20
CA ARG A 6 -2.60 4.81 15.01
C ARG A 6 -1.42 5.61 14.53
N ALA A 7 -0.27 5.45 15.17
CA ALA A 7 0.94 6.15 14.80
C ALA A 7 1.39 5.77 13.37
N ALA A 8 1.38 4.47 13.05
CA ALA A 8 1.72 4.01 11.70
C ALA A 8 0.77 4.57 10.62
N LEU A 9 -0.54 4.62 10.90
CA LEU A 9 -1.53 5.19 9.96
C LEU A 9 -1.35 6.70 9.78
N GLY A 10 -1.09 7.45 10.86
CA GLY A 10 -0.81 8.89 10.77
C GLY A 10 0.46 9.19 9.97
N PHE A 11 1.51 8.39 10.17
CA PHE A 11 2.74 8.50 9.39
C PHE A 11 2.51 8.28 7.89
N ILE A 12 1.81 7.22 7.49
CA ILE A 12 1.55 6.96 6.07
C ILE A 12 0.58 7.98 5.46
N GLU A 13 -0.35 8.55 6.24
CA GLU A 13 -1.20 9.65 5.79
C GLU A 13 -0.35 10.88 5.45
N GLN A 14 0.58 11.27 6.33
CA GLN A 14 1.50 12.38 6.06
C GLN A 14 2.41 12.08 4.86
N LEU A 15 2.97 10.87 4.78
CA LEU A 15 3.77 10.44 3.64
C LEU A 15 3.00 10.49 2.30
N THR A 16 1.70 10.21 2.33
CA THR A 16 0.84 10.23 1.14
C THR A 16 0.49 11.66 0.73
N LEU A 17 0.11 12.52 1.68
CA LEU A 17 -0.46 13.84 1.41
C LEU A 17 0.58 14.96 1.35
N ARG A 18 1.60 14.90 2.20
CA ARG A 18 2.59 15.96 2.43
C ARG A 18 3.99 15.36 2.67
N PRO A 19 4.54 14.58 1.71
CA PRO A 19 5.83 13.91 1.87
C PRO A 19 6.98 14.88 2.14
N ASP A 20 6.91 16.11 1.62
CA ASP A 20 7.94 17.15 1.80
C ASP A 20 7.96 17.76 3.21
N GLU A 21 6.91 17.54 4.01
CA GLU A 21 6.82 18.00 5.40
C GLU A 21 7.26 16.92 6.40
N LEU A 22 7.58 15.72 5.92
CA LEU A 22 7.91 14.57 6.76
C LEU A 22 9.31 14.73 7.36
N SER A 23 9.41 14.54 8.68
CA SER A 23 10.60 14.83 9.46
C SER A 23 11.02 13.65 10.34
N SER A 24 12.18 13.77 10.99
CA SER A 24 12.63 12.78 11.97
C SER A 24 11.73 12.72 13.21
N ALA A 25 11.03 13.81 13.55
CA ALA A 25 10.12 13.83 14.69
C ALA A 25 8.92 12.90 14.48
N ASP A 26 8.40 12.82 13.25
CA ASP A 26 7.30 11.91 12.89
C ASP A 26 7.74 10.45 13.01
N VAL A 27 9.00 10.16 12.64
CA VAL A 27 9.61 8.83 12.81
C VAL A 27 9.73 8.48 14.29
N ASP A 28 10.23 9.41 15.11
CA ASP A 28 10.44 9.19 16.53
C ASP A 28 9.11 8.94 17.26
N GLU A 29 8.05 9.68 16.94
CA GLU A 29 6.71 9.46 17.50
C GLU A 29 6.21 8.03 17.24
N VAL A 30 6.39 7.54 16.01
CA VAL A 30 5.97 6.19 15.62
C VAL A 30 6.75 5.10 16.35
N LEU A 31 8.06 5.30 16.51
CA LEU A 31 8.91 4.36 17.27
C LEU A 31 8.56 4.39 18.76
N SER A 32 8.30 5.56 19.34
CA SER A 32 7.85 5.73 20.72
C SER A 32 6.48 5.09 20.99
N ALA A 33 5.62 5.03 19.98
CA ALA A 33 4.33 4.34 20.06
C ALA A 33 4.45 2.81 20.07
N GLY A 34 5.64 2.24 19.85
CA GLY A 34 5.91 0.80 19.89
C GLY A 34 6.06 0.13 18.51
N VAL A 35 6.05 0.90 17.42
CA VAL A 35 6.30 0.35 16.07
C VAL A 35 7.80 0.05 15.91
N SER A 36 8.14 -1.12 15.40
CA SER A 36 9.53 -1.47 15.13
C SER A 36 10.07 -0.70 13.91
N ARG A 37 11.39 -0.45 13.87
CA ARG A 37 12.03 0.18 12.69
C ARG A 37 11.76 -0.60 11.40
N GLN A 38 11.69 -1.93 11.48
CA GLN A 38 11.36 -2.76 10.33
C GLN A 38 9.92 -2.53 9.86
N ALA A 39 8.95 -2.57 10.78
CA ALA A 39 7.55 -2.33 10.46
C ALA A 39 7.31 -0.94 9.87
N LEU A 40 8.03 0.09 10.35
CA LEU A 40 7.96 1.43 9.79
C LEU A 40 8.52 1.49 8.35
N ARG A 41 9.65 0.83 8.08
CA ARG A 41 10.21 0.72 6.73
C ARG A 41 9.25 -0.01 5.78
N ASP A 42 8.65 -1.10 6.24
CA ASP A 42 7.69 -1.87 5.46
C ASP A 42 6.44 -1.05 5.15
N ALA A 43 5.91 -0.31 6.14
CA ALA A 43 4.78 0.59 5.95
C ALA A 43 5.09 1.70 4.94
N ALA A 44 6.27 2.33 5.02
CA ALA A 44 6.70 3.34 4.08
C ALA A 44 6.86 2.79 2.65
N ALA A 45 7.43 1.58 2.51
CA ALA A 45 7.59 0.91 1.23
C ALA A 45 6.23 0.59 0.58
N VAL A 46 5.30 0.00 1.34
CA VAL A 46 3.93 -0.28 0.88
C VAL A 46 3.22 1.01 0.49
N CYS A 47 3.27 2.05 1.33
CA CYS A 47 2.69 3.35 1.06
C CYS A 47 3.21 3.94 -0.27
N SER A 48 4.53 3.87 -0.49
CA SER A 48 5.17 4.36 -1.71
C SER A 48 4.70 3.61 -2.97
N LEU A 49 4.55 2.28 -2.87
CA LEU A 49 4.00 1.46 -3.95
C LEU A 49 2.55 1.85 -4.28
N PHE A 50 1.71 2.07 -3.26
CA PHE A 50 0.33 2.49 -3.47
C PHE A 50 0.24 3.90 -4.08
N CYS A 51 1.07 4.84 -3.62
CA CYS A 51 1.15 6.18 -4.21
C CYS A 51 1.46 6.09 -5.71
N MET A 52 2.40 5.24 -6.11
CA MET A 52 2.72 5.01 -7.52
C MET A 52 1.55 4.34 -8.28
N ILE A 53 1.00 3.25 -7.75
CA ILE A 53 -0.07 2.47 -8.40
C ILE A 53 -1.31 3.34 -8.66
N VAL A 54 -1.75 4.12 -7.65
CA VAL A 54 -2.92 4.99 -7.77
C VAL A 54 -2.70 6.04 -8.84
N ARG A 55 -1.53 6.72 -8.85
CA ARG A 55 -1.21 7.72 -9.88
C ARG A 55 -1.21 7.14 -11.29
N LEU A 56 -0.70 5.92 -11.47
CA LEU A 56 -0.71 5.24 -12.77
C LEU A 56 -2.14 4.85 -13.17
N ALA A 57 -2.92 4.30 -12.23
CA ALA A 57 -4.32 3.95 -12.48
C ALA A 57 -5.13 5.18 -12.90
N ASP A 58 -5.01 6.28 -12.16
CA ASP A 58 -5.69 7.54 -12.47
C ASP A 58 -5.24 8.11 -13.83
N SER A 59 -3.94 8.08 -14.12
CA SER A 59 -3.39 8.61 -15.38
C SER A 59 -3.81 7.79 -16.60
N PHE A 60 -4.04 6.49 -16.44
CA PHE A 60 -4.46 5.59 -17.52
C PHE A 60 -5.97 5.36 -17.58
N GLY A 61 -6.75 5.97 -16.69
CA GLY A 61 -8.20 5.77 -16.60
C GLY A 61 -8.58 4.33 -16.24
N TRP A 62 -7.79 3.69 -15.38
CA TRP A 62 -8.09 2.36 -14.88
C TRP A 62 -9.04 2.42 -13.70
N ASP A 63 -10.22 1.83 -13.86
CA ASP A 63 -11.17 1.66 -12.77
C ASP A 63 -10.92 0.38 -11.98
N VAL A 64 -11.27 0.42 -10.69
CA VAL A 64 -11.36 -0.78 -9.87
C VAL A 64 -12.48 -1.67 -10.43
N PRO A 65 -12.21 -2.94 -10.79
CA PRO A 65 -13.24 -3.81 -11.33
C PRO A 65 -14.35 -4.06 -10.29
N THR A 66 -15.57 -4.34 -10.78
CA THR A 66 -16.69 -4.67 -9.88
C THR A 66 -16.39 -5.93 -9.05
N TRP A 67 -17.12 -6.08 -7.94
CA TRP A 67 -17.00 -7.24 -7.07
C TRP A 67 -17.18 -8.56 -7.83
N GLU A 68 -18.16 -8.63 -8.74
CA GLU A 68 -18.44 -9.82 -9.54
C GLU A 68 -17.27 -10.17 -10.46
N ARG A 69 -16.65 -9.14 -11.08
CA ARG A 69 -15.48 -9.32 -11.94
C ARG A 69 -14.25 -9.76 -11.15
N LEU A 70 -14.05 -9.22 -9.95
CA LEU A 70 -12.97 -9.64 -9.04
C LEU A 70 -13.17 -11.09 -8.60
N GLN A 71 -14.39 -11.46 -8.18
CA GLN A 71 -14.73 -12.81 -7.74
C GLN A 71 -14.56 -13.85 -8.86
N ALA A 72 -14.96 -13.51 -10.09
CA ALA A 72 -14.77 -14.39 -11.26
C ALA A 72 -13.30 -14.73 -11.54
N ARG A 73 -12.37 -13.88 -11.10
CA ARG A 73 -10.92 -14.06 -11.26
C ARG A 73 -10.29 -14.91 -10.15
N ALA A 74 -10.96 -15.09 -9.02
CA ALA A 74 -10.41 -15.79 -7.85
C ALA A 74 -9.97 -17.25 -8.13
N PRO A 75 -10.75 -18.09 -8.86
CA PRO A 75 -10.32 -19.46 -9.16
C PRO A 75 -9.02 -19.52 -9.97
N ALA A 76 -8.88 -18.66 -10.99
CA ALA A 76 -7.68 -18.59 -11.80
C ALA A 76 -6.45 -18.10 -11.00
N MET A 77 -6.65 -17.20 -10.03
CA MET A 77 -5.58 -16.76 -9.12
C MET A 77 -5.19 -17.83 -8.11
N LEU A 78 -6.15 -18.66 -7.66
CA LEU A 78 -5.86 -19.77 -6.75
C LEU A 78 -5.01 -20.85 -7.43
N GLU A 79 -5.36 -21.21 -8.66
CA GLU A 79 -4.62 -22.21 -9.45
C GLU A 79 -3.30 -21.65 -10.00
N GLY A 80 -3.30 -20.38 -10.42
CA GLY A 80 -2.22 -19.79 -11.17
C GLY A 80 -1.28 -18.85 -10.40
N GLY A 81 -1.60 -18.53 -9.15
CA GLY A 81 -0.95 -17.47 -8.37
C GLY A 81 -1.27 -16.06 -8.89
N TYR A 82 -0.51 -15.06 -8.42
CA TYR A 82 -0.65 -13.66 -8.83
C TYR A 82 0.00 -13.35 -10.20
N VAL A 83 0.25 -14.37 -11.02
CA VAL A 83 0.88 -14.21 -12.33
C VAL A 83 -0.11 -13.50 -13.27
N LEU A 84 0.36 -12.45 -13.95
CA LEU A 84 -0.42 -11.82 -15.01
C LEU A 84 -0.61 -12.85 -16.14
N GLY A 85 -1.87 -13.15 -16.51
CA GLY A 85 -2.18 -14.15 -17.53
C GLY A 85 -1.44 -13.92 -18.87
N ALA A 86 -1.17 -12.65 -19.20
CA ALA A 86 -0.37 -12.25 -20.37
C ALA A 86 1.10 -12.72 -20.32
N ILE A 87 1.65 -12.96 -19.13
CA ILE A 87 3.00 -13.51 -18.93
C ILE A 87 2.97 -15.04 -18.99
N ARG A 88 1.87 -15.68 -18.59
CA ARG A 88 1.73 -17.16 -18.57
C ARG A 88 1.53 -17.77 -19.97
N GLN A 89 1.05 -17.00 -20.94
CA GLN A 89 0.80 -17.44 -22.32
C GLN A 89 1.99 -17.26 -23.27
N ARG A 90 3.14 -16.80 -22.76
CA ARG A 90 4.42 -16.76 -23.48
C ARG A 90 5.29 -17.94 -23.06
#